data_AF-A0A957YV00-F1
#
_entry.id   AF-A0A957YV00-F1
#
_cell.length_a   1.000
_cell.length_b   1.000
_cell.length_c   1.000
_cell.angle_alpha   90.00
_cell.angle_beta   90.00
_cell.angle_gamma   90.00
#
_symmetry.space_group_name_H-M   'P 1'
#
loop_
_entity.id
_entity.type
_entity.pdbx_description
1 polymer ?
#
loop_
_entity_poly.entity_id
_entity_poly.type
_entity_poly.pdbx_seq_one_letter_code
_entity_poly.pdbx_strand_id
1 'polypeptide(L)'
;MKRFMAGLLSEHPLLPGVTAIAAMAFFHWLLIALATVGAFTLWPVATPLLLIAGGSALLTFVLIPLRDRVAVIVLIALAIVLYLPPAEELAITGDAAIYVNEGIFVSRSGGLQAVHEPLATLPPETRTLFYVTAEEQFPVRPMQSYEGILYRSYYMADAATATIATSRMPLSTVWFAFAYALAGVRAALYSTPLFALLSLLLLYAVARRLFHWPLALMVAMVVAVSYPQIYFGRLSYAEIFGQFWTLAG
;
A
#
# COMPACT_ATOMS: atom_id res chain seq x y z
N MET A 1 -20.06 33.07 4.49
CA MET A 1 -19.26 31.89 4.08
C MET A 1 -17.96 32.24 3.34
N LYS A 2 -17.98 32.92 2.18
CA LYS A 2 -16.75 33.27 1.41
C LYS A 2 -15.68 34.04 2.21
N ARG A 3 -16.05 35.09 2.95
CA ARG A 3 -15.09 35.86 3.80
C ARG A 3 -14.55 35.07 4.99
N PHE A 4 -15.34 34.15 5.54
CA PHE A 4 -14.93 33.30 6.66
C PHE A 4 -13.93 32.22 6.21
N MET A 5 -14.18 31.57 5.06
CA MET A 5 -13.22 30.62 4.48
C MET A 5 -11.92 31.30 4.03
N ALA A 6 -11.99 32.54 3.55
CA ALA A 6 -10.80 33.29 3.16
C ALA A 6 -9.87 33.59 4.36
N GLY A 7 -10.42 33.92 5.53
CA GLY A 7 -9.64 34.15 6.76
C GLY A 7 -9.02 32.87 7.33
N LEU A 8 -9.78 31.77 7.35
CA LEU A 8 -9.29 30.48 7.86
C LEU A 8 -8.13 29.91 7.01
N LEU A 9 -8.21 30.08 5.69
CA LEU A 9 -7.17 29.61 4.75
C LEU A 9 -5.93 30.50 4.74
N SER A 10 -6.04 31.78 5.11
CA SER A 10 -4.87 32.66 5.22
C SER A 10 -4.01 32.37 6.45
N GLU A 11 -4.62 31.91 7.55
CA GLU A 11 -3.89 31.60 8.78
C GLU A 11 -3.27 30.19 8.76
N HIS A 12 -3.88 29.24 8.05
CA HIS A 12 -3.42 27.84 7.99
C HIS A 12 -3.46 27.25 6.57
N PRO A 13 -2.60 27.72 5.64
CA PRO A 13 -2.57 27.25 4.25
C PRO A 13 -2.24 25.75 4.11
N LEU A 14 -1.74 25.11 5.17
CA LEU A 14 -1.42 23.68 5.21
C LEU A 14 -2.57 22.78 5.67
N LEU A 15 -3.67 23.35 6.20
CA LEU A 15 -4.78 22.57 6.74
C LEU A 15 -5.36 21.56 5.74
N PRO A 16 -5.60 21.90 4.45
CA PRO A 16 -6.10 20.92 3.49
C PRO A 16 -5.12 19.78 3.23
N GLY A 17 -3.82 20.03 3.33
CA GLY A 17 -2.80 18.99 3.12
C GLY A 17 -2.80 17.98 4.25
N VAL A 18 -2.92 18.46 5.50
CA VAL A 18 -3.08 17.61 6.67
C VAL A 18 -4.39 16.82 6.60
N THR A 19 -5.49 17.45 6.19
CA THR A 19 -6.77 16.76 5.96
C THR A 19 -6.65 15.65 4.92
N ALA A 20 -5.88 15.86 3.84
CA ALA A 20 -5.68 14.85 2.82
C ALA A 20 -4.99 13.59 3.37
N ILE A 21 -3.91 13.79 4.13
CA ILE A 21 -3.14 12.70 4.77
C ILE A 21 -4.02 11.97 5.80
N ALA A 22 -4.72 12.72 6.66
CA ALA A 22 -5.59 12.15 7.68
C ALA A 22 -6.71 11.31 7.05
N ALA A 23 -7.39 11.83 6.02
CA ALA A 23 -8.44 11.09 5.31
C ALA A 23 -7.90 9.81 4.65
N MET A 24 -6.70 9.86 4.06
CA MET A 24 -6.03 8.69 3.50
C MET A 24 -5.65 7.67 4.60
N ALA A 25 -5.22 8.12 5.78
CA ALA A 25 -4.94 7.26 6.93
C ALA A 25 -6.21 6.57 7.44
N PHE A 26 -7.32 7.30 7.59
CA PHE A 26 -8.59 6.70 7.96
C PHE A 26 -9.09 5.70 6.91
N PHE A 27 -8.95 6.03 5.62
CA PHE A 27 -9.26 5.10 4.53
C PHE A 27 -8.46 3.81 4.67
N HIS A 28 -7.14 3.94 4.88
CA HIS A 28 -6.24 2.81 5.05
C HIS A 28 -6.61 1.93 6.25
N TRP A 29 -6.81 2.52 7.43
CA TRP A 29 -7.21 1.78 8.63
C TRP A 29 -8.57 1.11 8.49
N LEU A 30 -9.53 1.76 7.82
CA LEU A 30 -10.83 1.16 7.53
C LEU A 30 -10.69 -0.08 6.63
N LEU A 31 -9.85 -0.02 5.60
CA LEU A 31 -9.57 -1.20 4.76
C LEU A 31 -8.94 -2.34 5.56
N ILE A 32 -7.98 -2.05 6.45
CA ILE A 32 -7.41 -3.06 7.36
C ILE A 32 -8.49 -3.65 8.25
N ALA A 33 -9.34 -2.82 8.87
CA ALA A 33 -10.41 -3.28 9.73
C ALA A 33 -11.38 -4.21 8.98
N LEU A 34 -11.81 -3.80 7.78
CA LEU A 34 -12.67 -4.61 6.92
C LEU A 34 -12.02 -5.95 6.54
N ALA A 35 -10.75 -5.95 6.13
CA ALA A 35 -10.01 -7.19 5.82
C ALA A 35 -9.81 -8.08 7.05
N THR A 36 -9.65 -7.49 8.23
CA THR A 36 -9.45 -8.24 9.48
C THR A 36 -10.72 -9.00 9.88
N VAL A 37 -11.90 -8.43 9.65
CA VAL A 37 -13.19 -9.06 9.97
C VAL A 37 -13.78 -9.87 8.79
N GLY A 38 -13.05 -10.05 7.70
CA GLY A 38 -13.54 -10.80 6.53
C GLY A 38 -14.58 -10.05 5.68
N ALA A 39 -14.69 -8.73 5.82
CA ALA A 39 -15.68 -7.89 5.15
C ALA A 39 -15.07 -6.92 4.11
N PHE A 40 -13.90 -7.24 3.54
CA PHE A 40 -13.21 -6.37 2.58
C PHE A 40 -14.04 -6.06 1.34
N THR A 41 -15.00 -6.91 0.95
CA THR A 41 -15.94 -6.63 -0.15
C THR A 41 -16.78 -5.36 0.09
N LEU A 42 -16.88 -4.88 1.33
CA LEU A 42 -17.51 -3.62 1.71
C LEU A 42 -16.58 -2.40 1.59
N TRP A 43 -15.41 -2.54 0.96
CA TRP A 43 -14.49 -1.42 0.69
C TRP A 43 -15.15 -0.18 0.06
N PRO A 44 -16.24 -0.25 -0.74
CA PRO A 44 -16.85 0.96 -1.31
C PRO A 44 -17.33 1.95 -0.24
N VAL A 45 -17.64 1.48 0.97
CA VAL A 45 -18.00 2.33 2.12
C VAL A 45 -16.87 3.32 2.48
N ALA A 46 -15.61 2.98 2.17
CA ALA A 46 -14.45 3.83 2.41
C ALA A 46 -14.25 4.91 1.33
N THR A 47 -14.94 4.83 0.17
CA THR A 47 -14.74 5.75 -0.96
C THR A 47 -14.91 7.25 -0.64
N PRO A 48 -15.81 7.68 0.28
CA PRO A 48 -15.91 9.10 0.63
C PRO A 48 -14.60 9.64 1.23
N LEU A 49 -13.86 8.83 1.98
CA LEU A 49 -12.57 9.23 2.56
C LEU A 49 -11.52 9.47 1.46
N LEU A 50 -11.52 8.65 0.41
CA LEU A 50 -10.63 8.84 -0.74
C LEU A 50 -10.98 10.11 -1.53
N LEU A 51 -12.27 10.42 -1.68
CA LEU A 51 -12.73 11.67 -2.30
C LEU A 51 -12.31 12.90 -1.48
N ILE A 52 -12.44 12.83 -0.15
CA ILE A 52 -11.95 13.88 0.76
C ILE A 52 -10.43 14.03 0.63
N ALA A 53 -9.69 12.92 0.60
CA ALA A 53 -8.24 12.93 0.45
C ALA A 53 -7.81 13.60 -0.86
N GLY A 54 -8.37 13.14 -1.99
CA GLY A 54 -8.06 13.68 -3.32
C GLY A 54 -8.49 15.14 -3.49
N GLY A 55 -9.69 15.50 -3.05
CA GLY A 55 -10.18 16.88 -3.10
C GLY A 55 -9.36 17.84 -2.24
N SER A 56 -8.95 17.39 -1.05
CA SER A 56 -8.11 18.19 -0.15
C SER A 56 -6.69 18.35 -0.70
N ALA A 57 -6.10 17.29 -1.27
CA ALA A 57 -4.80 17.33 -1.91
C ALA A 57 -4.79 18.28 -3.13
N LEU A 58 -5.85 18.23 -3.95
CA LEU A 58 -6.00 19.15 -5.09
C LEU A 58 -6.14 20.60 -4.61
N LEU A 59 -6.93 20.83 -3.56
CA LEU A 59 -7.06 22.16 -2.95
C LEU A 59 -5.70 22.66 -2.42
N THR A 60 -4.93 21.82 -1.73
CA THR A 60 -3.56 22.15 -1.31
C THR A 60 -2.71 22.56 -2.51
N PHE A 61 -2.72 21.77 -3.59
CA PHE A 61 -1.96 22.07 -4.80
C PHE A 61 -2.31 23.44 -5.40
N VAL A 62 -3.59 23.81 -5.41
CA VAL A 62 -4.04 25.13 -5.91
C VAL A 62 -3.58 26.26 -5.00
N LEU A 63 -3.55 26.04 -3.68
CA LEU A 63 -3.24 27.06 -2.68
C LEU A 63 -1.74 27.29 -2.47
N ILE A 64 -0.87 26.34 -2.80
CA ILE A 64 0.58 26.51 -2.63
C ILE A 64 1.17 27.50 -3.66
N PRO A 65 2.32 28.15 -3.33
CA PRO A 65 2.99 29.07 -4.25
C PRO A 65 3.34 28.43 -5.60
N LEU A 66 3.37 29.23 -6.67
CA LEU A 66 3.62 28.74 -8.03
C LEU A 66 4.92 27.92 -8.14
N ARG A 67 6.00 28.35 -7.49
CA ARG A 67 7.28 27.64 -7.45
C ARG A 67 7.17 26.23 -6.86
N ASP A 68 6.35 26.07 -5.81
CA ASP A 68 6.11 24.79 -5.17
C ASP A 68 5.21 23.91 -6.06
N ARG A 69 4.26 24.49 -6.80
CA ARG A 69 3.48 23.76 -7.83
C ARG A 69 4.38 23.22 -8.93
N VAL A 70 5.32 24.04 -9.42
CA VAL A 70 6.29 23.60 -10.43
C VAL A 70 7.12 22.44 -9.89
N ALA A 71 7.62 22.51 -8.66
CA ALA A 71 8.34 21.40 -8.03
C ALA A 71 7.50 20.11 -7.96
N VAL A 72 6.23 20.21 -7.53
CA VAL A 72 5.30 19.07 -7.50
C VAL A 72 5.07 18.48 -8.90
N ILE A 73 4.86 19.31 -9.92
CA ILE A 73 4.68 18.85 -11.32
C ILE A 73 5.94 18.13 -11.81
N VAL A 74 7.13 18.67 -11.54
CA VAL A 74 8.40 18.03 -11.91
C VAL A 74 8.53 16.66 -11.27
N LEU A 75 8.22 16.53 -9.98
CA LEU A 75 8.27 15.24 -9.27
C LEU A 75 7.24 14.25 -9.81
N ILE A 76 6.03 14.70 -10.13
CA ILE A 76 5.00 13.87 -10.78
C ILE A 76 5.51 13.36 -12.13
N ALA A 77 6.01 14.26 -12.99
CA ALA A 77 6.53 13.88 -14.31
C ALA A 77 7.67 12.87 -14.20
N LEU A 78 8.59 13.09 -13.26
CA LEU A 78 9.71 12.18 -13.01
C LEU A 78 9.23 10.79 -12.55
N ALA A 79 8.29 10.73 -11.60
CA ALA A 79 7.71 9.47 -11.13
C ALA A 79 6.94 8.72 -12.22
N ILE A 80 6.21 9.44 -13.09
CA ILE A 80 5.55 8.85 -14.27
C ILE A 80 6.56 8.14 -15.17
N VAL A 81 7.70 8.79 -15.42
CA VAL A 81 8.75 8.19 -16.28
C VAL A 81 9.43 7.01 -15.59
N LEU A 82 9.75 7.13 -14.30
CA LEU A 82 10.59 6.16 -13.60
C LEU A 82 9.83 4.98 -13.00
N TYR A 83 8.59 5.15 -12.54
CA TYR A 83 7.89 4.15 -11.71
C TYR A 83 6.62 3.57 -12.35
N LEU A 84 5.87 4.39 -13.11
CA LEU A 84 4.59 3.96 -13.70
C LEU A 84 4.69 2.87 -14.79
N PRO A 85 5.87 2.43 -15.25
CA PRO A 85 6.02 1.10 -15.82
C PRO A 85 6.26 0.08 -14.69
N PRO A 86 5.21 -0.41 -13.98
CA PRO A 86 5.40 -1.35 -12.89
C PRO A 86 6.06 -2.63 -13.40
N ALA A 87 6.76 -3.32 -12.51
CA ALA A 87 7.30 -4.62 -12.84
C ALA A 87 6.18 -5.68 -12.89
N GLU A 88 6.22 -6.56 -13.88
CA GLU A 88 5.30 -7.70 -13.98
C GLU A 88 5.85 -8.89 -13.19
N GLU A 89 5.77 -8.83 -11.87
CA GLU A 89 6.41 -9.80 -10.97
C GLU A 89 5.53 -11.00 -10.56
N LEU A 90 4.31 -11.08 -11.08
CA LEU A 90 3.29 -12.05 -10.66
C LEU A 90 3.73 -13.52 -10.79
N ALA A 91 4.51 -13.82 -11.83
CA ALA A 91 4.98 -15.17 -12.12
C ALA A 91 6.32 -15.51 -11.44
N ILE A 92 6.93 -14.56 -10.73
CA ILE A 92 8.28 -14.71 -10.19
C ILE A 92 8.24 -15.32 -8.79
N THR A 93 9.18 -16.20 -8.49
CA THR A 93 9.49 -16.62 -7.12
C THR A 93 10.24 -15.51 -6.40
N GLY A 94 9.60 -14.86 -5.42
CA GLY A 94 10.22 -13.84 -4.60
C GLY A 94 9.20 -13.01 -3.82
N ASP A 95 9.67 -12.23 -2.85
CA ASP A 95 8.80 -11.46 -1.95
C ASP A 95 7.85 -10.51 -2.67
N ALA A 96 8.28 -9.92 -3.78
CA ALA A 96 7.47 -8.95 -4.53
C ALA A 96 6.16 -9.57 -5.07
N ALA A 97 6.20 -10.84 -5.51
CA ALA A 97 5.02 -11.55 -5.98
C ALA A 97 4.03 -11.87 -4.85
N ILE A 98 4.52 -12.03 -3.62
CA ILE A 98 3.70 -12.38 -2.45
C ILE A 98 2.69 -11.28 -2.18
N TYR A 99 3.12 -10.02 -2.13
CA TYR A 99 2.27 -8.90 -1.73
C TYR A 99 1.06 -8.69 -2.65
N VAL A 100 1.25 -8.75 -3.97
CA VAL A 100 0.14 -8.59 -4.92
C VAL A 100 -0.78 -9.80 -4.86
N ASN A 101 -0.24 -11.02 -4.82
CA ASN A 101 -1.05 -12.23 -4.74
C ASN A 101 -1.87 -12.28 -3.45
N GLU A 102 -1.30 -11.89 -2.32
CA GLU A 102 -2.04 -11.75 -1.06
C GLU A 102 -3.12 -10.67 -1.14
N GLY A 103 -2.86 -9.53 -1.80
CA GLY A 103 -3.88 -8.52 -2.04
C GLY A 103 -5.05 -9.05 -2.88
N ILE A 104 -4.74 -9.80 -3.95
CA ILE A 104 -5.76 -10.46 -4.78
C ILE A 104 -6.55 -11.47 -3.95
N PHE A 105 -5.88 -12.25 -3.10
CA PHE A 105 -6.52 -13.17 -2.17
C PHE A 105 -7.50 -12.43 -1.26
N VAL A 106 -7.06 -11.39 -0.55
CA VAL A 106 -7.92 -10.57 0.34
C VAL A 106 -9.11 -9.99 -0.40
N SER A 107 -8.90 -9.49 -1.63
CA SER A 107 -10.00 -8.93 -2.42
C SER A 107 -11.03 -9.98 -2.82
N ARG A 108 -10.64 -11.24 -3.03
CA ARG A 108 -11.54 -12.33 -3.43
C ARG A 108 -12.20 -13.02 -2.25
N SER A 109 -11.45 -13.26 -1.18
CA SER A 109 -11.92 -13.94 0.02
C SER A 109 -12.68 -13.03 0.98
N GLY A 110 -12.45 -11.72 0.88
CA GLY A 110 -12.97 -10.73 1.82
C GLY A 110 -12.10 -10.56 3.08
N GLY A 111 -11.10 -11.42 3.30
CA GLY A 111 -10.38 -11.46 4.58
C GLY A 111 -8.88 -11.72 4.47
N LEU A 112 -8.15 -11.32 5.50
CA LEU A 112 -6.73 -11.68 5.70
C LEU A 112 -6.54 -13.18 5.94
N GLN A 113 -7.61 -13.89 6.30
CA GLN A 113 -7.65 -15.33 6.45
C GLN A 113 -8.91 -15.87 5.77
N ALA A 114 -8.81 -17.05 5.17
CA ALA A 114 -9.96 -17.74 4.59
C ALA A 114 -9.67 -19.23 4.39
N VAL A 115 -10.74 -20.01 4.26
CA VAL A 115 -10.66 -21.41 3.86
C VAL A 115 -10.13 -21.50 2.43
N HIS A 116 -9.07 -22.30 2.23
CA HIS A 116 -8.55 -22.59 0.92
C HIS A 116 -9.31 -23.76 0.30
N GLU A 117 -10.37 -23.43 -0.45
CA GLU A 117 -11.29 -24.40 -1.09
C GLU A 117 -10.60 -25.62 -1.74
N PRO A 118 -9.54 -25.46 -2.57
CA PRO A 118 -8.86 -26.62 -3.15
C PRO A 118 -8.34 -27.62 -2.12
N LEU A 119 -7.80 -27.17 -0.98
CA LEU A 119 -7.34 -28.06 0.09
C LEU A 119 -8.48 -28.56 0.97
N ALA A 120 -9.51 -27.75 1.19
CA ALA A 120 -10.66 -28.12 2.01
C ALA A 120 -11.37 -29.38 1.46
N THR A 121 -11.39 -29.54 0.14
CA THR A 121 -11.98 -30.73 -0.54
C THR A 121 -11.17 -32.02 -0.37
N LEU A 122 -9.92 -31.95 0.10
CA LEU A 122 -9.05 -33.11 0.26
C LEU A 122 -9.15 -33.71 1.67
N PRO A 123 -8.95 -35.03 1.83
CA PRO A 123 -8.76 -35.66 3.14
C PRO A 123 -7.57 -35.01 3.89
N PRO A 124 -7.62 -34.90 5.24
CA PRO A 124 -6.56 -34.24 6.02
C PRO A 124 -5.15 -34.77 5.73
N GLU A 125 -5.00 -36.09 5.57
CA GLU A 125 -3.71 -36.73 5.27
C GLU A 125 -3.16 -36.37 3.89
N THR A 126 -4.03 -36.07 2.91
CA THR A 126 -3.60 -35.65 1.58
C THR A 126 -3.20 -34.18 1.54
N ARG A 127 -3.75 -33.35 2.44
CA ARG A 127 -3.46 -31.90 2.46
C ARG A 127 -1.99 -31.60 2.75
N THR A 128 -1.36 -32.39 3.62
CA THR A 128 0.05 -32.22 4.01
C THR A 128 1.01 -32.34 2.83
N LEU A 129 0.60 -32.94 1.71
CA LEU A 129 1.41 -33.03 0.49
C LEU A 129 1.55 -31.69 -0.25
N PHE A 130 0.71 -30.70 0.07
CA PHE A 130 0.61 -29.44 -0.69
C PHE A 130 1.20 -28.22 0.03
N TYR A 131 1.64 -28.37 1.28
CA TYR A 131 2.29 -27.32 2.03
C TYR A 131 3.49 -27.88 2.78
N VAL A 132 4.48 -27.05 3.07
CA VAL A 132 5.63 -27.45 3.89
C VAL A 132 5.26 -27.20 5.34
N THR A 133 5.32 -28.23 6.19
CA THR A 133 4.91 -28.09 7.59
C THR A 133 5.85 -27.16 8.36
N ALA A 134 5.39 -26.62 9.48
CA ALA A 134 6.23 -25.80 10.36
C ALA A 134 7.44 -26.60 10.90
N GLU A 135 7.26 -27.89 11.19
CA GLU A 135 8.31 -28.78 11.67
C GLU A 135 9.38 -29.03 10.59
N GLU A 136 8.97 -29.20 9.33
CA GLU A 136 9.91 -29.33 8.21
C GLU A 136 10.69 -28.03 7.95
N GLN A 137 10.07 -26.86 8.13
CA GLN A 137 10.74 -25.57 7.98
C GLN A 137 11.74 -25.31 9.12
N PHE A 138 11.37 -25.67 10.35
CA PHE A 138 12.14 -25.37 11.55
C PHE A 138 12.29 -26.60 12.46
N PRO A 139 13.12 -27.59 12.07
CA PRO A 139 13.20 -28.89 12.76
C PRO A 139 13.73 -28.79 14.20
N VAL A 140 14.40 -27.68 14.55
CA VAL A 140 15.03 -27.47 15.85
C VAL A 140 14.17 -26.61 16.79
N ARG A 141 13.14 -25.93 16.27
CA ARG A 141 12.31 -25.01 17.06
C ARG A 141 10.85 -25.09 16.63
N PRO A 142 9.93 -25.48 17.52
CA PRO A 142 8.51 -25.48 17.19
C PRO A 142 8.06 -24.05 16.89
N MET A 143 7.46 -23.85 15.72
CA MET A 143 6.89 -22.58 15.32
C MET A 143 5.44 -22.50 15.79
N GLN A 144 5.09 -21.45 16.52
CA GLN A 144 3.76 -21.33 17.13
C GLN A 144 2.81 -20.42 16.35
N SER A 145 3.31 -19.74 15.31
CA SER A 145 2.54 -18.74 14.56
C SER A 145 1.70 -19.32 13.42
N TYR A 146 2.03 -20.51 12.92
CA TYR A 146 1.35 -21.19 11.82
C TYR A 146 1.77 -22.67 11.75
N GLU A 147 0.97 -23.51 11.09
CA GLU A 147 1.18 -24.95 10.97
C GLU A 147 2.01 -25.34 9.72
N GLY A 148 2.15 -24.44 8.76
CA GLY A 148 2.96 -24.63 7.57
C GLY A 148 2.92 -23.46 6.59
N ILE A 149 3.54 -23.62 5.43
CA ILE A 149 3.55 -22.61 4.36
C ILE A 149 3.09 -23.20 3.02
N LEU A 150 2.08 -22.56 2.43
CA LEU A 150 1.52 -22.90 1.12
C LEU A 150 2.09 -21.95 0.06
N TYR A 151 2.57 -22.51 -1.06
CA TYR A 151 3.22 -21.77 -2.16
C TYR A 151 4.31 -20.79 -1.72
N ARG A 152 5.00 -21.09 -0.60
CA ARG A 152 6.01 -20.21 0.03
C ARG A 152 5.53 -18.78 0.34
N SER A 153 4.21 -18.57 0.36
CA SER A 153 3.60 -17.23 0.38
C SER A 153 2.46 -17.10 1.38
N TYR A 154 1.72 -18.17 1.65
CA TYR A 154 0.58 -18.13 2.58
C TYR A 154 0.89 -19.00 3.79
N TYR A 155 0.54 -18.51 4.98
CA TYR A 155 0.63 -19.32 6.20
C TYR A 155 -0.57 -20.26 6.29
N MET A 156 -0.33 -21.52 6.61
CA MET A 156 -1.39 -22.45 7.02
C MET A 156 -1.75 -22.10 8.47
N ALA A 157 -2.89 -21.44 8.67
CA ALA A 157 -3.35 -21.02 9.98
C ALA A 157 -3.98 -22.18 10.75
N ASP A 158 -4.69 -23.07 10.05
CA ASP A 158 -5.29 -24.29 10.58
C ASP A 158 -5.43 -25.33 9.45
N ALA A 159 -4.65 -26.41 9.51
CA ALA A 159 -4.67 -27.47 8.51
C ALA A 159 -5.92 -28.36 8.59
N ALA A 160 -6.57 -28.44 9.75
CA ALA A 160 -7.79 -29.22 9.94
C ALA A 160 -8.97 -28.57 9.21
N THR A 161 -9.05 -27.25 9.18
CA THR A 161 -10.05 -26.50 8.41
C THR A 161 -9.56 -26.03 7.04
N ALA A 162 -8.29 -26.29 6.70
CA ALA A 162 -7.62 -25.77 5.51
C ALA A 162 -7.67 -24.23 5.42
N THR A 163 -7.58 -23.55 6.57
CA THR A 163 -7.57 -22.10 6.64
C THR A 163 -6.16 -21.59 6.39
N ILE A 164 -6.04 -20.68 5.41
CA ILE A 164 -4.79 -19.99 5.12
C ILE A 164 -4.88 -18.51 5.50
N ALA A 165 -3.74 -17.92 5.81
CA ALA A 165 -3.57 -16.52 6.17
C ALA A 165 -2.52 -15.86 5.27
N THR A 166 -2.68 -14.56 5.04
CA THR A 166 -1.63 -13.71 4.46
C THR A 166 -0.39 -13.74 5.35
N SER A 167 0.78 -13.88 4.75
CA SER A 167 2.08 -13.95 5.44
C SER A 167 2.71 -12.58 5.71
N ARG A 168 2.24 -11.52 5.04
CA ARG A 168 2.77 -10.17 5.16
C ARG A 168 1.84 -9.28 5.99
N MET A 169 2.40 -8.19 6.49
CA MET A 169 1.65 -7.21 7.27
C MET A 169 0.50 -6.61 6.43
N PRO A 170 -0.69 -6.37 7.02
CA PRO A 170 -1.83 -5.85 6.27
C PRO A 170 -1.60 -4.50 5.56
N LEU A 171 -0.58 -3.75 5.99
CA LEU A 171 -0.27 -2.39 5.55
C LEU A 171 -0.27 -2.23 4.01
N SER A 172 0.49 -3.06 3.30
CA SER A 172 0.55 -3.01 1.83
C SER A 172 -0.53 -3.86 1.18
N THR A 173 -0.84 -5.02 1.78
CA THR A 173 -1.80 -6.01 1.27
C THR A 173 -3.17 -5.40 0.98
N VAL A 174 -3.71 -4.54 1.85
CA VAL A 174 -5.04 -3.93 1.63
C VAL A 174 -5.08 -2.94 0.48
N TRP A 175 -3.96 -2.29 0.15
CA TRP A 175 -3.89 -1.39 -1.00
C TRP A 175 -3.81 -2.16 -2.32
N PHE A 176 -3.09 -3.28 -2.34
CA PHE A 176 -3.13 -4.20 -3.48
C PHE A 176 -4.52 -4.79 -3.66
N ALA A 177 -5.18 -5.20 -2.58
CA ALA A 177 -6.55 -5.70 -2.60
C ALA A 177 -7.53 -4.65 -3.13
N PHE A 178 -7.44 -3.40 -2.67
CA PHE A 178 -8.30 -2.30 -3.10
C PHE A 178 -8.12 -2.01 -4.59
N ALA A 179 -6.87 -1.87 -5.05
CA ALA A 179 -6.59 -1.60 -6.46
C ALA A 179 -7.02 -2.76 -7.36
N TYR A 180 -6.84 -4.01 -6.93
CA TYR A 180 -7.40 -5.17 -7.63
C TYR A 180 -8.93 -5.12 -7.69
N ALA A 181 -9.61 -4.81 -6.59
CA ALA A 181 -11.06 -4.71 -6.56
C ALA A 181 -11.59 -3.60 -7.51
N LEU A 182 -10.82 -2.53 -7.67
CA LEU A 182 -11.17 -1.40 -8.53
C LEU A 182 -11.05 -1.71 -10.02
N ALA A 183 -9.94 -2.32 -10.46
CA ALA A 183 -9.65 -2.48 -11.88
C ALA A 183 -8.78 -3.71 -12.22
N GLY A 184 -8.74 -4.70 -11.34
CA GLY A 184 -8.06 -5.98 -11.56
C GLY A 184 -6.55 -5.93 -11.36
N VAL A 185 -5.90 -6.99 -11.84
CA VAL A 185 -4.47 -7.28 -11.58
C VAL A 185 -3.54 -6.14 -11.96
N ARG A 186 -3.76 -5.53 -13.14
CA ARG A 186 -2.92 -4.41 -13.59
C ARG A 186 -2.97 -3.25 -12.61
N ALA A 187 -4.15 -2.89 -12.11
CA ALA A 187 -4.29 -1.81 -11.15
C ALA A 187 -3.58 -2.11 -9.82
N ALA A 188 -3.58 -3.37 -9.37
CA ALA A 188 -2.82 -3.78 -8.20
C ALA A 188 -1.31 -3.49 -8.35
N LEU A 189 -0.72 -3.77 -9.51
CA LEU A 189 0.69 -3.47 -9.79
C LEU A 189 1.01 -1.96 -9.75
N TYR A 190 0.01 -1.10 -9.91
CA TYR A 190 0.19 0.36 -9.82
C TYR A 190 0.16 0.90 -8.38
N SER A 191 -0.20 0.08 -7.38
CA SER A 191 -0.23 0.53 -5.99
C SER A 191 1.14 1.01 -5.52
N THR A 192 2.22 0.28 -5.79
CA THR A 192 3.56 0.69 -5.34
C THR A 192 4.08 1.95 -6.07
N PRO A 193 4.00 2.05 -7.41
CA PRO A 193 4.35 3.29 -8.11
C PRO A 193 3.59 4.52 -7.61
N LEU A 194 2.30 4.36 -7.28
CA LEU A 194 1.50 5.44 -6.69
C LEU A 194 2.08 5.87 -5.34
N PHE A 195 2.36 4.93 -4.44
CA PHE A 195 2.94 5.25 -3.13
C PHE A 195 4.37 5.79 -3.22
N ALA A 196 5.16 5.37 -4.23
CA ALA A 196 6.48 5.93 -4.48
C ALA A 196 6.38 7.41 -4.86
N LEU A 197 5.45 7.77 -5.75
CA LEU A 197 5.15 9.16 -6.07
C LEU A 197 4.70 9.93 -4.81
N LEU A 198 3.72 9.42 -4.08
CA LEU A 198 3.20 10.09 -2.88
C LEU A 198 4.30 10.30 -1.83
N SER A 199 5.20 9.33 -1.67
CA SER A 199 6.38 9.43 -0.80
C SER A 199 7.30 10.58 -1.21
N LEU A 200 7.57 10.76 -2.50
CA LEU A 200 8.38 11.88 -3.00
C LEU A 200 7.71 13.23 -2.75
N LEU A 201 6.39 13.31 -2.92
CA LEU A 201 5.63 14.54 -2.65
C LEU A 201 5.66 14.90 -1.16
N LEU A 202 5.51 13.91 -0.27
CA LEU A 202 5.65 14.11 1.17
C LEU A 202 7.08 14.47 1.56
N LEU A 203 8.08 13.80 0.98
CA LEU A 203 9.49 14.13 1.22
C LEU A 203 9.79 15.58 0.83
N TYR A 204 9.30 16.03 -0.33
CA TYR A 204 9.40 17.43 -0.73
C TYR A 204 8.74 18.35 0.29
N ALA A 205 7.51 18.04 0.73
CA ALA A 205 6.79 18.86 1.70
C ALA A 205 7.52 18.95 3.06
N VAL A 206 8.09 17.84 3.55
CA VAL A 206 8.89 17.79 4.77
C VAL A 206 10.18 18.59 4.61
N ALA A 207 10.94 18.35 3.54
CA ALA A 207 12.18 19.09 3.24
C ALA A 207 11.90 20.59 3.08
N ARG A 208 10.73 20.95 2.53
CA ARG A 208 10.32 22.35 2.35
C ARG A 208 10.08 23.08 3.67
N ARG A 209 9.84 22.38 4.78
CA ARG A 209 9.79 22.97 6.12
C ARG A 209 11.17 23.29 6.70
N LEU A 210 12.21 22.63 6.21
CA LEU A 210 13.59 22.80 6.71
C LEU A 210 14.44 23.68 5.79
N PHE A 211 14.14 23.67 4.49
CA PHE A 211 14.95 24.30 3.46
C PHE A 211 14.14 25.17 2.50
N HIS A 212 14.82 26.03 1.75
CA HIS A 212 14.23 26.77 0.64
C HIS A 212 13.89 25.85 -0.54
N TRP A 213 12.96 26.28 -1.41
CA TRP A 213 12.33 25.40 -2.41
C TRP A 213 13.31 24.68 -3.37
N PRO A 214 14.42 25.28 -3.88
CA PRO A 214 15.34 24.55 -4.76
C PRO A 214 16.04 23.38 -4.05
N LEU A 215 16.41 23.56 -2.79
CA LEU A 215 17.11 22.55 -2.02
C LEU A 215 16.14 21.42 -1.62
N ALA A 216 14.91 21.76 -1.25
CA ALA A 216 13.86 20.77 -1.02
C ALA A 216 13.57 19.92 -2.26
N LEU A 217 13.50 20.56 -3.45
CA LEU A 217 13.34 19.85 -4.72
C LEU A 217 14.55 18.97 -5.01
N MET A 218 15.77 19.48 -4.82
CA MET A 218 17.00 18.71 -5.04
C MET A 218 17.05 17.45 -4.17
N VAL A 219 16.70 17.55 -2.89
CA VAL A 219 16.60 16.40 -1.98
C VAL A 219 15.62 15.36 -2.52
N ALA A 220 14.41 15.78 -2.90
CA ALA A 220 13.42 14.88 -3.46
C ALA A 220 13.86 14.25 -4.79
N MET A 221 14.53 15.01 -5.68
CA MET A 221 15.04 14.49 -6.95
C MET A 221 16.17 13.47 -6.76
N VAL A 222 17.11 13.71 -5.83
CA VAL A 222 18.19 12.76 -5.53
C VAL A 222 17.61 11.43 -5.07
N VAL A 223 16.61 11.46 -4.19
CA VAL A 223 15.89 10.24 -3.78
C VAL A 223 15.15 9.63 -4.97
N ALA A 224 14.47 10.44 -5.78
CA ALA A 224 13.69 9.96 -6.92
C ALA A 224 14.52 9.15 -7.93
N VAL A 225 15.74 9.59 -8.22
CA VAL A 225 16.64 8.90 -9.17
C VAL A 225 17.52 7.83 -8.52
N SER A 226 17.42 7.65 -7.21
CA SER A 226 18.21 6.65 -6.51
C SER A 226 17.76 5.23 -6.89
N TYR A 227 18.72 4.31 -6.98
CA TYR A 227 18.43 2.91 -7.31
C TYR A 227 17.40 2.28 -6.36
N PRO A 228 17.49 2.41 -5.02
CA PRO A 228 16.49 1.84 -4.12
C PRO A 228 15.08 2.37 -4.40
N GLN A 229 14.93 3.67 -4.63
CA GLN A 229 13.62 4.26 -4.91
C GLN A 229 13.03 3.74 -6.23
N ILE A 230 13.84 3.62 -7.28
CA ILE A 230 13.38 3.07 -8.57
C ILE A 230 13.03 1.58 -8.43
N TYR A 231 13.89 0.80 -7.77
CA TYR A 231 13.69 -0.63 -7.61
C TYR A 231 12.42 -0.92 -6.79
N PHE A 232 12.35 -0.40 -5.57
CA PHE A 232 11.20 -0.61 -4.69
C PHE A 232 9.95 0.15 -5.16
N GLY A 233 10.10 1.26 -5.90
CA GLY A 233 8.97 2.01 -6.46
C GLY A 233 8.27 1.31 -7.63
N ARG A 234 8.93 0.33 -8.27
CA ARG A 234 8.38 -0.43 -9.40
C ARG A 234 7.91 -1.84 -9.05
N LEU A 235 8.54 -2.44 -8.04
CA LEU A 235 8.24 -3.79 -7.57
C LEU A 235 7.30 -3.74 -6.36
N SER A 236 6.46 -4.75 -6.18
CA SER A 236 5.42 -4.75 -5.15
C SER A 236 5.95 -5.11 -3.77
N TYR A 237 6.65 -4.16 -3.16
CA TYR A 237 7.25 -4.30 -1.84
C TYR A 237 6.55 -3.41 -0.80
N ALA A 238 6.63 -3.79 0.48
CA ALA A 238 6.03 -3.03 1.58
C ALA A 238 6.82 -1.75 1.92
N GLU A 239 8.09 -1.70 1.54
CA GLU A 239 9.06 -0.67 1.89
C GLU A 239 8.59 0.72 1.47
N ILE A 240 7.99 0.85 0.29
CA ILE A 240 7.45 2.12 -0.22
C ILE A 240 6.21 2.58 0.54
N PHE A 241 5.35 1.65 0.98
CA PHE A 241 4.23 1.98 1.86
C PHE A 241 4.75 2.44 3.22
N GLY A 242 5.76 1.75 3.77
CA GLY A 242 6.44 2.14 5.00
C GLY A 242 7.08 3.53 4.88
N GLN A 243 7.75 3.84 3.78
CA GLN A 243 8.32 5.16 3.51
C GLN A 243 7.24 6.24 3.52
N PHE A 244 6.13 6.02 2.81
CA PHE A 244 5.01 6.96 2.77
C PHE A 244 4.46 7.24 4.18
N TRP A 245 4.09 6.19 4.92
CA TRP A 245 3.50 6.34 6.25
C TRP A 245 4.47 6.93 7.27
N THR A 246 5.76 6.58 7.18
CA THR A 246 6.80 7.20 8.02
C THR A 246 6.93 8.71 7.78
N LEU A 247 6.85 9.14 6.51
CA LEU A 247 6.89 10.57 6.15
C LEU A 247 5.60 11.31 6.50
N ALA A 248 4.46 10.60 6.51
CA ALA A 248 3.16 11.15 6.85
C ALA A 248 3.04 11.51 8.34
N GLY A 249 3.79 10.81 9.21
CA GLY A 249 3.75 10.97 10.66
C GLY A 249 2.60 10.20 11.30
#